data_AF-A0A3A8YRU9-F1
#
_entry.id   AF-A0A3A8YRU9-F1
#
_cell.length_a   1.000
_cell.length_b   1.000
_cell.length_c   1.000
_cell.angle_alpha   90.00
_cell.angle_beta   90.00
_cell.angle_gamma   90.00
#
_symmetry.space_group_name_H-M   'P 1'
#
loop_
_entity.id
_entity.type
_entity.pdbx_description
1 polymer ?
#
loop_
_entity_poly.entity_id
_entity_poly.type
_entity_poly.pdbx_seq_one_letter_code
_entity_poly.pdbx_strand_id
1 'polypeptide(L)'
;MRSEIPGAALSEGDVSQDFARARSIGKISLGERCLFFQKLLGTSYLPYSQILRAWLRQEEVNARMCCATANFDQFYLVMDCADGRQRRAHMPDKPSGQAALDHIAAHAPETAIGYVRPQR
;
A
#
# COMPACT_ATOMS: atom_id res chain seq x y z
N MET A 1 2.99 1.49 17.69
CA MET A 1 2.93 1.79 16.23
C MET A 1 2.04 3.02 16.01
N ARG A 2 2.24 3.81 14.96
CA ARG A 2 1.45 5.04 14.73
C ARG A 2 0.53 4.92 13.52
N SER A 3 -0.70 5.41 13.64
CA SER A 3 -1.64 5.49 12.51
C SER A 3 -1.18 6.56 11.50
N GLU A 4 -1.25 6.23 10.21
CA GLU A 4 -0.94 7.15 9.10
C GLU A 4 -1.95 8.28 8.98
N ILE A 5 -3.16 8.12 9.53
CA ILE A 5 -4.21 9.12 9.52
C ILE A 5 -4.57 9.50 10.97
N PRO A 6 -4.41 10.78 11.35
CA PRO A 6 -4.84 11.25 12.67
C PRO A 6 -6.34 10.98 12.87
N GLY A 7 -6.71 10.39 14.01
CA GLY A 7 -8.11 10.07 14.34
C GLY A 7 -8.59 8.69 13.90
N ALA A 8 -7.83 7.98 13.05
CA ALA A 8 -8.09 6.58 12.70
C ALA A 8 -7.19 5.62 13.50
N ALA A 9 -6.98 5.92 14.78
CA ALA A 9 -6.17 5.08 15.65
C ALA A 9 -7.01 3.92 16.16
N LEU A 10 -6.56 2.69 15.89
CA LEU A 10 -7.14 1.49 16.49
C LEU A 10 -6.49 1.24 17.85
N SER A 11 -7.10 0.36 18.65
CA SER A 11 -6.52 -0.04 19.94
C SER A 11 -5.13 -0.66 19.72
N GLU A 12 -4.18 -0.39 20.61
CA GLU A 12 -2.81 -0.89 20.46
C GLU A 12 -2.75 -2.43 20.48
N GLY A 13 -3.64 -3.07 21.24
CA GLY A 13 -3.79 -4.53 21.27
C GLY A 13 -4.23 -5.11 19.93
N ASP A 14 -5.28 -4.53 19.32
CA ASP A 14 -5.78 -4.97 18.00
C ASP A 14 -4.70 -4.80 16.93
N VAL A 15 -4.03 -3.65 16.91
CA VAL A 15 -2.98 -3.35 15.92
C VAL A 15 -1.80 -4.31 16.07
N SER A 16 -1.40 -4.62 17.31
CA SER A 16 -0.27 -5.52 17.56
C SER A 16 -0.59 -6.95 17.17
N GLN A 17 -1.81 -7.41 17.45
CA GLN A 17 -2.29 -8.74 17.05
C GLN A 17 -2.41 -8.86 15.52
N ASP A 18 -2.95 -7.83 14.88
CA ASP A 18 -3.08 -7.77 13.42
C ASP A 18 -1.70 -7.77 12.75
N PHE A 19 -0.75 -7.00 13.29
CA PHE A 19 0.63 -6.99 12.81
C PHE A 19 1.32 -8.35 12.97
N ALA A 20 1.10 -9.05 14.08
CA ALA A 20 1.70 -10.36 14.32
C ALA A 20 1.21 -11.44 13.33
N ARG A 21 -0.01 -11.28 12.80
CA ARG A 21 -0.59 -12.15 11.76
C ARG A 21 -0.35 -11.63 10.34
N ALA A 22 0.23 -10.45 10.20
CA ALA A 22 0.38 -9.80 8.91
C ALA A 22 1.38 -10.53 8.02
N ARG A 23 1.05 -10.63 6.74
CA ARG A 23 1.93 -11.19 5.71
C ARG A 23 2.79 -10.09 5.12
N SER A 24 4.11 -10.24 5.17
CA SER A 24 5.04 -9.28 4.57
C SER A 24 5.17 -9.44 3.05
N ILE A 25 5.11 -8.32 2.33
CA ILE A 25 5.37 -8.22 0.89
C ILE A 25 6.24 -6.97 0.66
N GLY A 26 7.49 -7.16 0.25
CA GLY A 26 8.42 -6.05 0.08
C GLY A 26 8.64 -5.28 1.39
N LYS A 27 8.32 -3.97 1.39
CA LYS A 27 8.46 -3.07 2.56
C LYS A 27 7.14 -2.83 3.30
N ILE A 28 6.11 -3.61 3.02
CA ILE A 28 4.83 -3.55 3.71
C ILE A 28 4.48 -4.90 4.34
N SER A 29 3.63 -4.85 5.35
CA SER A 29 2.97 -6.04 5.90
C SER A 29 1.46 -5.86 5.81
N LEU A 30 0.78 -6.90 5.32
CA LEU A 30 -0.65 -6.94 5.07
C LEU A 30 -1.33 -7.69 6.22
N GLY A 31 -1.95 -6.96 7.13
CA GLY A 31 -2.80 -7.52 8.18
C GLY A 31 -4.19 -7.86 7.66
N GLU A 32 -5.05 -8.33 8.55
CA GLU A 32 -6.48 -8.53 8.30
C GLU A 32 -7.24 -7.20 8.35
N ARG A 33 -6.79 -6.23 9.16
CA ARG A 33 -7.48 -4.93 9.33
C ARG A 33 -6.65 -3.74 8.84
N CYS A 34 -5.34 -3.85 8.87
CA CYS A 34 -4.43 -2.75 8.58
C CYS A 34 -3.36 -3.13 7.56
N LEU A 35 -2.95 -2.13 6.78
CA LEU A 35 -1.71 -2.15 6.03
C LEU A 35 -0.60 -1.50 6.86
N PHE A 36 0.52 -2.19 7.02
CA PHE A 36 1.67 -1.72 7.78
C PHE A 36 2.79 -1.30 6.85
N PHE A 37 3.36 -0.12 7.09
CA PHE A 37 4.51 0.41 6.36
C PHE A 37 5.74 0.35 7.24
N GLN A 38 6.78 -0.31 6.75
CA GLN A 38 8.09 -0.28 7.39
C GLN A 38 8.79 1.03 7.01
N LYS A 39 8.91 1.95 7.98
CA LYS A 39 9.63 3.21 7.82
C LYS A 39 11.01 3.11 8.48
N LEU A 40 11.91 4.03 8.13
CA LEU A 40 13.25 4.11 8.71
C LEU A 40 13.22 4.28 10.24
N LEU A 41 12.19 4.94 10.77
CA LEU A 41 11.98 5.22 12.19
C LEU A 41 10.68 4.54 12.67
N GLY A 42 10.61 3.22 12.52
CA GLY A 42 9.54 2.38 13.07
C GLY A 42 8.44 1.99 12.08
N THR A 43 7.37 1.40 12.60
CA THR A 43 6.23 0.90 11.80
C THR A 43 5.02 1.80 11.97
N SER A 44 4.51 2.29 10.85
CA SER A 44 3.21 2.98 10.79
C SER A 44 2.14 2.04 10.20
N TYR A 45 0.88 2.26 10.53
CA TYR A 45 -0.23 1.45 10.01
C TYR A 45 -1.33 2.33 9.40
N LEU A 46 -2.05 1.78 8.44
CA LEU A 46 -3.20 2.37 7.78
C LEU A 46 -4.35 1.38 7.84
N PRO A 47 -5.41 1.66 8.62
CA PRO A 47 -6.60 0.81 8.63
C PRO A 47 -7.24 0.78 7.24
N TYR A 48 -7.72 -0.39 6.81
CA TYR A 48 -8.35 -0.52 5.51
C TYR A 48 -9.63 0.31 5.38
N SER A 49 -10.34 0.55 6.49
CA SER A 49 -11.51 1.44 6.54
C SER A 49 -11.22 2.89 6.09
N GLN A 50 -9.94 3.27 6.06
CA GLN A 50 -9.51 4.59 5.62
C GLN A 50 -9.09 4.62 4.15
N ILE A 51 -9.02 3.47 3.48
CA ILE A 51 -8.65 3.36 2.07
C ILE A 51 -9.92 3.44 1.25
N LEU A 52 -10.03 4.49 0.44
CA LEU A 52 -11.16 4.65 -0.47
C LEU A 52 -10.94 3.86 -1.76
N ARG A 53 -9.68 3.82 -2.21
CA ARG A 53 -9.30 3.16 -3.45
C ARG A 53 -7.85 2.71 -3.39
N ALA A 54 -7.56 1.54 -3.96
CA ALA A 54 -6.20 1.03 -4.12
C ALA A 54 -5.96 0.50 -5.54
N TRP A 55 -4.78 0.77 -6.12
CA TRP A 55 -4.40 0.24 -7.42
C TRP A 55 -2.89 0.08 -7.56
N LEU A 56 -2.47 -0.70 -8.55
CA LEU A 56 -1.08 -0.86 -8.91
C LEU A 56 -0.71 0.15 -9.98
N ARG A 57 0.37 0.90 -9.75
CA ARG A 57 0.98 1.82 -10.70
C ARG A 57 2.34 1.27 -11.12
N GLN A 58 2.52 1.09 -12.42
CA GLN A 58 3.82 0.83 -13.03
C GLN A 58 4.39 2.16 -13.52
N GLU A 59 5.62 2.47 -13.15
CA GLU A 59 6.36 3.64 -13.61
C GLU A 59 7.61 3.15 -14.35
N GLU A 60 7.73 3.49 -15.63
CA GLU A 60 8.93 3.23 -16.41
C GLU A 60 10.00 4.26 -16.04
N VAL A 61 11.10 3.79 -15.47
CA VAL A 61 12.26 4.61 -15.15
C VAL A 61 13.32 4.36 -16.20
N ASN A 62 13.47 5.34 -17.10
CA ASN A 62 14.50 5.34 -18.12
C ASN A 62 15.81 5.86 -17.53
N ALA A 63 16.75 4.95 -17.24
CA ALA A 63 18.09 5.32 -16.81
C ALA A 63 19.00 5.47 -18.04
N ARG A 64 19.53 6.68 -18.25
CA ARG A 64 20.64 6.90 -19.18
C ARG A 64 21.95 6.50 -18.50
N MET A 65 22.55 5.41 -18.96
CA MET A 65 23.94 5.07 -18.63
C MET A 65 24.88 5.67 -19.67
N CYS A 66 26.20 5.73 -19.41
CA CYS A 66 27.18 6.37 -20.30
C CYS A 66 27.10 5.93 -21.76
N CYS A 67 26.57 4.73 -21.98
CA CYS A 67 26.77 3.96 -23.19
C CYS A 67 25.51 3.14 -23.59
N ALA A 68 24.41 3.21 -22.81
CA ALA A 68 23.15 2.52 -23.07
C ALA A 68 21.97 3.17 -22.32
N THR A 69 20.74 2.89 -22.76
CA THR A 69 19.52 3.18 -21.97
C THR A 69 19.04 1.86 -21.35
N ALA A 70 18.88 1.83 -20.03
CA ALA A 70 18.23 0.72 -19.35
C ALA A 70 16.85 1.17 -18.87
N ASN A 71 15.83 0.36 -19.19
CA ASN A 71 14.46 0.57 -18.73
C ASN A 71 14.25 -0.28 -17.49
N PHE A 72 13.92 0.36 -16.38
CA PHE A 72 13.54 -0.31 -15.15
C PHE A 72 12.08 -0.01 -14.85
N ASP A 73 11.29 -1.06 -14.66
CA ASP A 73 9.92 -0.90 -14.17
C ASP A 73 9.93 -0.81 -12.65
N GLN A 74 9.34 0.26 -12.12
CA GLN A 74 9.05 0.38 -10.70
C GLN A 74 7.55 0.19 -10.46
N PHE A 75 7.21 -0.64 -9.48
CA PHE A 75 5.83 -0.93 -9.13
C PHE A 75 5.47 -0.27 -7.80
N TYR A 76 4.32 0.38 -7.76
CA TYR A 76 3.80 1.04 -6.58
C TYR A 76 2.37 0.63 -6.32
N LEU A 77 2.09 0.15 -5.12
CA LEU A 77 0.74 0.11 -4.59
C LEU A 77 0.36 1.53 -4.16
N VAL A 78 -0.65 2.09 -4.80
CA VAL A 78 -1.15 3.45 -4.53
C VAL A 78 -2.52 3.36 -3.91
N MET A 79 -2.74 4.16 -2.86
CA MET A 79 -3.99 4.21 -2.10
C MET A 79 -4.47 5.65 -1.97
N ASP A 80 -5.70 5.91 -2.40
CA ASP A 80 -6.43 7.14 -2.05
C ASP A 80 -7.04 6.94 -0.65
N CYS A 81 -6.73 7.84 0.27
CA CYS A 81 -7.17 7.75 1.66
C CYS A 81 -8.24 8.79 1.98
N ALA A 82 -9.03 8.53 3.03
CA ALA A 82 -10.11 9.40 3.48
C ALA A 82 -9.67 10.81 3.94
N ASP A 83 -8.37 11.00 4.23
CA ASP A 83 -7.79 12.32 4.54
C ASP A 83 -7.47 13.15 3.28
N GLY A 84 -7.89 12.69 2.09
CA GLY A 84 -7.66 13.35 0.82
C GLY A 84 -6.22 13.23 0.30
N ARG A 85 -5.36 12.42 0.96
CA ARG A 85 -3.95 12.27 0.60
C ARG A 85 -3.64 10.84 0.17
N GLN A 86 -2.75 10.73 -0.82
CA GLN A 86 -2.33 9.43 -1.33
C GLN A 86 -1.20 8.82 -0.51
N ARG A 87 -1.29 7.52 -0.21
CA ARG A 87 -0.16 6.73 0.27
C ARG A 87 0.36 5.85 -0.86
N ARG A 88 1.68 5.68 -0.92
CA ARG A 88 2.36 4.84 -1.90
C ARG A 88 3.29 3.88 -1.17
N ALA A 89 3.24 2.60 -1.55
CA ALA A 89 4.20 1.60 -1.13
C ALA A 89 4.90 1.00 -2.36
N HIS A 90 6.22 0.91 -2.30
CA HIS A 90 7.00 0.25 -3.34
C HIS A 90 6.78 -1.26 -3.29
N MET A 91 6.46 -1.85 -4.44
CA MET A 91 6.30 -3.28 -4.63
C MET A 91 7.53 -3.85 -5.35
N PRO A 92 8.02 -5.03 -4.94
CA PRO A 92 9.21 -5.62 -5.57
C PRO A 92 8.96 -5.97 -7.05
N ASP A 93 7.74 -6.37 -7.39
CA ASP A 93 7.32 -6.73 -8.74
C ASP A 93 5.79 -6.61 -8.91
N LYS A 94 5.31 -6.79 -10.14
CA LYS A 94 3.88 -6.76 -10.48
C LYS A 94 3.06 -7.84 -9.77
N PRO A 95 3.48 -9.13 -9.74
CA PRO A 95 2.73 -10.17 -9.02
C PRO A 95 2.54 -9.87 -7.53
N SER A 96 3.57 -9.35 -6.86
CA SER A 96 3.50 -8.95 -5.46
C SER A 96 2.52 -7.79 -5.24
N GLY A 97 2.52 -6.82 -6.16
CA GLY A 97 1.53 -5.74 -6.16
C GLY A 97 0.10 -6.23 -6.35
N GLN A 98 -0.11 -7.20 -7.25
CA GLN A 98 -1.42 -7.82 -7.46
C GLN A 98 -1.86 -8.62 -6.23
N ALA A 99 -0.97 -9.42 -5.65
CA ALA A 99 -1.26 -10.17 -4.42
C ALA A 99 -1.64 -9.23 -3.26
N ALA A 100 -1.02 -8.05 -3.17
CA ALA A 100 -1.40 -7.05 -2.18
C ALA A 100 -2.81 -6.48 -2.44
N LEU A 101 -3.16 -6.21 -3.70
CA LEU A 101 -4.52 -5.76 -4.06
C LEU A 101 -5.57 -6.84 -3.77
N ASP A 102 -5.28 -8.10 -4.11
CA ASP A 102 -6.18 -9.22 -3.85
C ASP A 102 -6.41 -9.41 -2.34
N HIS A 103 -5.36 -9.22 -1.54
CA HIS A 103 -5.45 -9.26 -0.08
C HIS A 103 -6.31 -8.13 0.47
N ILE A 104 -6.13 -6.89 -0.02
CA ILE A 104 -6.97 -5.74 0.37
C ILE A 104 -8.42 -5.99 -0.04
N ALA A 105 -8.67 -6.49 -1.26
CA ALA A 105 -10.01 -6.79 -1.76
C ALA A 105 -10.74 -7.82 -0.88
N ALA A 106 -10.02 -8.84 -0.40
CA ALA A 106 -10.59 -9.89 0.44
C ALA A 106 -10.95 -9.41 1.86
N HIS A 107 -10.21 -8.44 2.40
CA HIS A 107 -10.37 -7.98 3.78
C HIS A 107 -11.10 -6.62 3.92
N ALA A 108 -11.21 -5.87 2.83
CA ALA A 108 -11.86 -4.57 2.77
C ALA A 108 -12.63 -4.42 1.45
N PRO A 109 -13.74 -5.16 1.28
CA PRO A 109 -14.52 -5.17 0.04
C PRO A 109 -15.12 -3.80 -0.32
N GLU A 110 -15.22 -2.88 0.63
CA GLU A 110 -15.61 -1.49 0.42
C GLU A 110 -14.55 -0.65 -0.32
N THR A 111 -13.30 -1.11 -0.34
CA THR A 111 -12.21 -0.41 -1.04
C THR A 111 -12.35 -0.60 -2.54
N ALA A 112 -12.39 0.49 -3.31
CA ALA A 112 -12.37 0.40 -4.75
C ALA A 112 -11.00 -0.12 -5.25
N ILE A 113 -10.97 -1.26 -5.93
CA ILE A 113 -9.74 -1.85 -6.45
C ILE A 113 -9.56 -1.54 -7.93
N GLY A 114 -8.37 -1.11 -8.30
CA GLY A 114 -7.96 -0.90 -9.69
C GLY A 114 -8.28 0.50 -10.23
N TYR A 115 -8.36 0.58 -11.56
CA TYR A 115 -8.57 1.85 -12.25
C TYR A 115 -10.04 2.27 -12.19
N VAL A 116 -10.32 3.32 -11.41
CA VAL A 116 -11.60 4.04 -11.47
C VAL A 116 -11.43 5.21 -12.42
N ARG A 117 -12.22 5.20 -13.51
CA ARG A 117 -12.27 6.30 -14.48
C ARG A 117 -12.69 7.58 -13.72
N PRO A 118 -11.90 8.67 -13.74
CA PRO A 118 -12.34 9.92 -13.12
C PRO A 118 -13.60 10.41 -13.85
N GLN A 119 -14.70 10.60 -13.11
CA GLN A 119 -15.86 11.30 -13.65
C GLN A 119 -15.45 12.77 -13.79
N ARG A 120 -15.38 13.23 -15.04
CA ARG A 120 -15.20 14.64 -15.40
C ARG A 120 -16.53 15.37 -15.27
#